data_AF-A0A6P0J0J7-F1
#
_entry.id   AF-A0A6P0J0J7-F1
#
_cell.length_a   1.000
_cell.length_b   1.000
_cell.length_c   1.000
_cell.angle_alpha   90.00
_cell.angle_beta   90.00
_cell.angle_gamma   90.00
#
_symmetry.space_group_name_H-M   'P 1'
#
loop_
_entity.id
_entity.type
_entity.pdbx_description
1 polymer ?
#
loop_
_entity_poly.entity_id
_entity_poly.type
_entity_poly.pdbx_seq_one_letter_code
_entity_poly.pdbx_strand_id
1 'polypeptide(L)'
;EAAKTFFNETLPTVKIIVDTPLDLKANLALASIYNQIANVSEVLNQPPSIEVSVRRTTITFTSNNADLFIIAYLAIVPFKDGGQTHRNIVTLLNSLPSRSIYTLSNQDKKQINKLLTNIGQAIELLKPIKTLKLAPEIKSSANFFMAPTKTIITNSRDYSLSIYYNQDFGKYLMNQSSWSEQSEDTTTPSRPVSTLPPVSQIVAFIKAWDYLSG
;
A
#
# COMPACT_ATOMS: atom_id res chain seq x y z
N GLU A 1 -10.47 -0.30 32.56
CA GLU A 1 -10.28 0.28 31.22
C GLU A 1 -9.60 -0.67 30.23
N ALA A 2 -8.55 -1.42 30.61
CA ALA A 2 -7.85 -2.38 29.73
C ALA A 2 -8.75 -3.37 28.96
N ALA A 3 -9.82 -3.87 29.57
CA ALA A 3 -10.77 -4.77 28.89
C ALA A 3 -11.51 -4.11 27.72
N LYS A 4 -11.86 -2.81 27.80
CA LYS A 4 -12.49 -2.08 26.68
C LYS A 4 -11.52 -1.85 25.53
N THR A 5 -10.23 -1.73 25.83
CA THR A 5 -9.16 -1.57 24.84
C THR A 5 -8.98 -2.83 24.00
N PHE A 6 -9.04 -4.01 24.62
CA PHE A 6 -8.88 -5.31 23.96
C PHE A 6 -10.03 -5.68 23.01
N PHE A 7 -11.28 -5.34 23.34
CA PHE A 7 -12.44 -5.63 22.48
C PHE A 7 -12.57 -4.72 21.24
N ASN A 8 -11.83 -3.61 21.20
CA ASN A 8 -11.87 -2.64 20.10
C ASN A 8 -10.63 -2.69 19.20
N GLU A 9 -9.76 -3.70 19.36
CA GLU A 9 -8.59 -3.86 18.52
C GLU A 9 -8.91 -4.55 17.21
N THR A 10 -8.55 -3.91 16.12
CA THR A 10 -8.59 -4.47 14.77
C THR A 10 -7.23 -5.06 14.43
N LEU A 11 -7.19 -6.13 13.65
CA LEU A 11 -5.91 -6.59 13.10
C LEU A 11 -5.35 -5.50 12.17
N PRO A 12 -4.09 -5.06 12.35
CA PRO A 12 -3.46 -4.14 11.43
C PRO A 12 -3.47 -4.70 10.00
N THR A 13 -3.87 -3.88 9.03
CA THR A 13 -4.04 -4.33 7.65
C THR A 13 -3.34 -3.45 6.64
N VAL A 14 -2.93 -4.06 5.53
CA VAL A 14 -2.57 -3.38 4.29
C VAL A 14 -3.56 -3.82 3.22
N LYS A 15 -4.24 -2.86 2.59
CA LYS A 15 -5.19 -3.10 1.50
C LYS A 15 -4.65 -2.50 0.20
N ILE A 16 -4.47 -3.36 -0.80
CA ILE A 16 -4.28 -2.97 -2.19
C ILE A 16 -5.61 -3.20 -2.90
N ILE A 17 -6.27 -2.12 -3.28
CA ILE A 17 -7.52 -2.18 -4.04
C ILE A 17 -7.18 -1.90 -5.49
N VAL A 18 -7.52 -2.84 -6.36
CA VAL A 18 -7.27 -2.80 -7.80
C VAL A 18 -8.60 -2.54 -8.49
N ASP A 19 -8.66 -1.55 -9.37
CA ASP A 19 -9.89 -1.14 -10.07
C ASP A 19 -10.23 -2.05 -11.26
N THR A 20 -10.10 -3.36 -11.05
CA THR A 20 -10.49 -4.40 -12.01
C THR A 20 -10.73 -5.72 -11.26
N PRO A 21 -11.66 -6.59 -11.72
CA PRO A 21 -11.78 -7.96 -11.20
C PRO A 21 -10.52 -8.78 -11.50
N LEU A 22 -10.18 -9.69 -10.58
CA LEU A 22 -9.08 -10.64 -10.71
C LEU A 22 -9.54 -11.85 -11.52
N ASP A 23 -8.95 -12.02 -12.70
CA ASP A 23 -9.15 -13.24 -13.50
C ASP A 23 -8.20 -14.38 -13.06
N LEU A 24 -8.43 -15.58 -13.58
CA LEU A 24 -7.66 -16.76 -13.21
C LEU A 24 -6.16 -16.64 -13.55
N LYS A 25 -5.82 -16.04 -14.69
CA LYS A 25 -4.42 -15.87 -15.12
C LYS A 25 -3.71 -14.85 -14.24
N ALA A 26 -4.40 -13.77 -13.91
CA ALA A 26 -3.92 -12.75 -12.99
C ALA A 26 -3.75 -13.31 -11.57
N ASN A 27 -4.65 -14.18 -11.10
CA ASN A 27 -4.54 -14.81 -9.79
C ASN A 27 -3.30 -15.70 -9.69
N LEU A 28 -3.08 -16.56 -10.69
CA LEU A 28 -1.88 -17.41 -10.74
C LEU A 28 -0.59 -16.56 -10.73
N ALA A 29 -0.55 -15.54 -11.58
CA ALA A 29 0.57 -14.60 -11.64
C ALA A 29 0.81 -13.88 -10.31
N LEU A 30 -0.24 -13.38 -9.67
CA LEU A 30 -0.17 -12.67 -8.39
C LEU A 30 0.41 -13.58 -7.29
N ALA A 31 -0.10 -14.82 -7.19
CA ALA A 31 0.39 -15.81 -6.24
C ALA A 31 1.87 -16.15 -6.48
N SER A 32 2.27 -16.34 -7.75
CA SER A 32 3.68 -16.58 -8.11
C SER A 32 4.59 -15.42 -7.71
N ILE A 33 4.18 -14.18 -7.93
CA ILE A 33 4.98 -13.01 -7.55
C ILE A 33 5.08 -12.90 -6.02
N TYR A 34 3.98 -13.03 -5.29
CA TYR A 34 4.02 -12.96 -3.82
C TYR A 34 4.84 -14.09 -3.19
N ASN A 35 4.81 -15.29 -3.77
CA ASN A 35 5.70 -16.37 -3.34
C ASN A 35 7.19 -16.02 -3.55
N GLN A 36 7.54 -15.39 -4.67
CA GLN A 36 8.92 -14.92 -4.91
C GLN A 36 9.35 -13.82 -3.94
N ILE A 37 8.43 -12.93 -3.56
CA ILE A 37 8.69 -11.90 -2.55
C ILE A 37 8.90 -12.55 -1.16
N ALA A 38 8.07 -13.53 -0.81
CA ALA A 38 8.18 -14.26 0.46
C ALA A 38 9.55 -14.96 0.61
N ASN A 39 10.16 -15.41 -0.50
CA ASN A 39 11.48 -16.04 -0.48
C ASN A 39 12.63 -15.11 -0.07
N VAL A 40 12.43 -13.78 -0.13
CA VAL A 40 13.46 -12.79 0.25
C VAL A 40 13.01 -11.86 1.37
N SER A 41 11.76 -11.96 1.82
CA SER A 41 11.22 -11.17 2.92
C SER A 41 10.26 -11.99 3.77
N GLU A 42 10.64 -12.22 5.01
CA GLU A 42 9.82 -12.94 5.99
C GLU A 42 8.54 -12.18 6.38
N VAL A 43 8.47 -10.87 6.08
CA VAL A 43 7.33 -10.01 6.42
C VAL A 43 6.09 -10.35 5.57
N LEU A 44 6.28 -10.93 4.39
CA LEU A 44 5.19 -11.34 3.47
C LEU A 44 5.11 -12.88 3.38
N ASN A 45 5.26 -13.56 4.53
CA ASN A 45 5.26 -15.02 4.62
C ASN A 45 3.86 -15.66 4.65
N GLN A 46 2.81 -14.86 4.87
CA GLN A 46 1.43 -15.32 4.86
C GLN A 46 0.71 -14.85 3.59
N PRO A 47 -0.18 -15.68 3.02
CA PRO A 47 -0.96 -15.28 1.87
C PRO A 47 -1.96 -14.17 2.26
N PRO A 48 -2.24 -13.21 1.36
CA PRO A 48 -3.30 -12.23 1.59
C PRO A 48 -4.69 -12.87 1.48
N SER A 49 -5.67 -12.25 2.11
CA SER A 49 -7.08 -12.44 1.76
C SER A 49 -7.38 -11.68 0.46
N ILE A 50 -8.08 -12.32 -0.47
CA ILE A 50 -8.44 -11.75 -1.77
C ILE A 50 -9.96 -11.77 -1.91
N GLU A 51 -10.55 -10.59 -2.03
CA GLU A 51 -11.97 -10.41 -2.33
C GLU A 51 -12.12 -9.92 -3.77
N VAL A 52 -12.78 -10.71 -4.61
CA VAL A 52 -13.03 -10.38 -6.02
C VAL A 52 -14.49 -10.00 -6.18
N SER A 53 -14.72 -8.71 -6.48
CA SER A 53 -16.04 -8.18 -6.82
C SER A 53 -16.18 -8.02 -8.34
N VAL A 54 -17.38 -7.66 -8.80
CA VAL A 54 -17.68 -7.43 -10.23
C VAL A 54 -16.77 -6.36 -10.86
N ARG A 55 -16.33 -5.36 -10.09
CA ARG A 55 -15.56 -4.21 -10.62
C ARG A 55 -14.15 -4.10 -10.06
N ARG A 56 -13.86 -4.74 -8.94
CA ARG A 56 -12.63 -4.50 -8.16
C ARG A 56 -12.15 -5.75 -7.47
N THR A 57 -10.85 -5.74 -7.19
CA THR A 57 -10.22 -6.74 -6.33
C THR A 57 -9.61 -6.05 -5.12
N THR A 58 -9.90 -6.55 -3.92
CA THR A 58 -9.27 -6.09 -2.69
C THR A 58 -8.33 -7.19 -2.21
N ILE A 59 -7.04 -6.86 -2.13
CA ILE A 59 -5.99 -7.73 -1.59
C ILE A 59 -5.65 -7.20 -0.20
N THR A 60 -5.91 -7.99 0.83
CA THR A 60 -5.72 -7.61 2.23
C THR A 60 -4.65 -8.47 2.88
N PHE A 61 -3.60 -7.82 3.38
CA PHE A 61 -2.58 -8.43 4.23
C PHE A 61 -2.85 -8.04 5.67
N THR A 62 -2.62 -8.96 6.61
CA THR A 62 -2.72 -8.74 8.05
C THR A 62 -1.35 -8.97 8.68
N SER A 63 -0.90 -8.06 9.55
CA SER A 63 0.36 -8.24 10.29
C SER A 63 0.35 -7.37 11.57
N ASN A 64 1.51 -7.15 12.18
CA ASN A 64 1.71 -6.16 13.23
C ASN A 64 1.84 -4.74 12.66
N ASN A 65 1.71 -3.73 13.53
CA ASN A 65 1.82 -2.32 13.14
C ASN A 65 3.17 -1.94 12.52
N ALA A 66 4.27 -2.55 12.99
CA ALA A 66 5.62 -2.22 12.56
C ALA A 66 5.89 -2.61 11.10
N ASP A 67 5.16 -3.62 10.61
CA ASP A 67 5.34 -4.17 9.27
C ASP A 67 4.47 -3.51 8.20
N LEU A 68 3.48 -2.69 8.57
CA LEU A 68 2.50 -2.12 7.63
C LEU A 68 3.12 -1.38 6.45
N PHE A 69 4.11 -0.52 6.71
CA PHE A 69 4.78 0.22 5.64
C PHE A 69 5.63 -0.69 4.75
N ILE A 70 6.25 -1.72 5.34
CA ILE A 70 7.07 -2.70 4.61
C ILE A 70 6.17 -3.55 3.71
N ILE A 71 5.07 -4.08 4.26
CA ILE A 71 4.07 -4.83 3.49
C ILE A 71 3.49 -3.97 2.37
N ALA A 72 3.11 -2.72 2.63
CA ALA A 72 2.63 -1.83 1.58
C ALA A 72 3.67 -1.60 0.47
N TYR A 73 4.95 -1.50 0.83
CA TYR A 73 6.05 -1.36 -0.10
C TYR A 73 6.28 -2.63 -0.94
N LEU A 74 6.18 -3.81 -0.33
CA LEU A 74 6.38 -5.10 -1.02
C LEU A 74 5.15 -5.51 -1.84
N ALA A 75 3.94 -5.39 -1.28
CA ALA A 75 2.70 -5.87 -1.87
C ALA A 75 2.31 -5.13 -3.16
N ILE A 76 2.76 -3.89 -3.33
CA ILE A 76 2.47 -3.09 -4.53
C ILE A 76 3.41 -3.39 -5.71
N VAL A 77 4.48 -4.17 -5.49
CA VAL A 77 5.47 -4.50 -6.54
C VAL A 77 4.87 -5.04 -7.85
N PRO A 78 3.83 -5.90 -7.84
CA PRO A 78 3.24 -6.41 -9.09
C PRO A 78 2.58 -5.34 -9.97
N PHE A 79 2.25 -4.17 -9.42
CA PHE A 79 1.33 -3.20 -10.04
C PHE A 79 2.06 -2.03 -10.68
N LYS A 80 1.46 -1.47 -11.75
CA LYS A 80 1.97 -0.28 -12.46
C LYS A 80 2.22 0.92 -11.53
N ASP A 81 1.36 1.09 -10.54
CA ASP A 81 1.43 2.18 -9.55
C ASP A 81 2.48 1.96 -8.46
N GLY A 82 3.21 0.83 -8.47
CA GLY A 82 4.21 0.48 -7.47
C GLY A 82 5.31 1.53 -7.34
N GLY A 83 5.82 2.06 -8.45
CA GLY A 83 6.86 3.08 -8.42
C GLY A 83 6.43 4.37 -7.71
N GLN A 84 5.19 4.82 -7.93
CA GLN A 84 4.68 6.03 -7.26
C GLN A 84 4.34 5.74 -5.78
N THR A 85 3.79 4.56 -5.48
CA THR A 85 3.51 4.13 -4.11
C THR A 85 4.81 4.04 -3.28
N HIS A 86 5.88 3.50 -3.85
CA HIS A 86 7.22 3.46 -3.23
C HIS A 86 7.73 4.86 -2.89
N ARG A 87 7.64 5.79 -3.85
CA ARG A 87 8.03 7.20 -3.62
C ARG A 87 7.22 7.83 -2.50
N ASN A 88 5.90 7.61 -2.50
CA ASN A 88 5.02 8.12 -1.45
C ASN A 88 5.44 7.59 -0.08
N ILE A 89 5.67 6.28 0.08
CA ILE A 89 6.12 5.68 1.35
C ILE A 89 7.45 6.32 1.81
N VAL A 90 8.45 6.40 0.94
CA VAL A 90 9.75 6.99 1.27
C VAL A 90 9.62 8.47 1.66
N THR A 91 8.86 9.25 0.89
CA THR A 91 8.61 10.67 1.20
C THR A 91 7.89 10.85 2.52
N LEU A 92 6.87 10.04 2.80
CA LEU A 92 6.11 10.08 4.07
C LEU A 92 7.04 9.82 5.25
N LEU A 93 7.84 8.75 5.19
CA LEU A 93 8.72 8.37 6.29
C LEU A 93 9.87 9.38 6.48
N ASN A 94 10.48 9.88 5.41
CA ASN A 94 11.53 10.89 5.50
C ASN A 94 11.04 12.27 5.99
N SER A 95 9.73 12.53 5.94
CA SER A 95 9.13 13.75 6.49
C SER A 95 8.98 13.73 8.02
N LEU A 96 9.11 12.55 8.64
CA LEU A 96 8.94 12.39 10.09
C LEU A 96 10.06 13.06 10.90
N PRO A 97 11.36 12.83 10.62
CA PRO A 97 12.42 13.38 11.46
C PRO A 97 12.47 14.91 11.45
N SER A 98 12.10 15.57 10.35
CA SER A 98 12.23 17.02 10.20
C SER A 98 11.12 17.83 10.88
N ARG A 99 9.93 17.24 11.10
CA ARG A 99 8.73 17.97 11.57
C ARG A 99 8.24 17.58 12.95
N SER A 100 8.88 16.60 13.60
CA SER A 100 8.39 15.96 14.83
C SER A 100 9.35 16.10 16.03
N ILE A 101 10.48 16.79 15.84
CA ILE A 101 11.60 16.87 16.80
C ILE A 101 11.16 17.39 18.18
N TYR A 102 10.17 18.29 18.21
CA TYR A 102 9.72 18.99 19.42
C TYR A 102 8.49 18.37 20.12
N THR A 103 7.79 17.42 19.49
CA THR A 103 6.50 16.90 20.00
C THR A 103 6.48 15.39 20.23
N LEU A 104 7.60 14.71 20.01
CA LEU A 104 7.73 13.26 20.13
C LEU A 104 8.47 12.88 21.41
N SER A 105 7.94 11.85 22.07
CA SER A 105 8.62 11.18 23.17
C SER A 105 9.91 10.50 22.68
N ASN A 106 10.82 10.16 23.61
CA ASN A 106 12.01 9.38 23.26
C ASN A 106 11.65 7.98 22.72
N GLN A 107 10.50 7.43 23.13
CA GLN A 107 9.98 6.16 22.65
C GLN A 107 9.51 6.28 21.19
N ASP A 108 8.71 7.30 20.87
CA ASP A 108 8.24 7.57 19.52
C ASP A 108 9.42 7.73 18.55
N LYS A 109 10.47 8.45 18.97
CA LYS A 109 11.70 8.65 18.18
C LYS A 109 12.41 7.33 17.91
N LYS A 110 12.53 6.44 18.91
CA LYS A 110 13.12 5.10 18.73
C LYS A 110 12.30 4.26 17.75
N GLN A 111 10.98 4.30 17.85
CA GLN A 111 10.06 3.56 16.99
C GLN A 111 10.13 4.04 15.53
N ILE A 112 10.15 5.35 15.30
CA ILE A 112 10.33 5.94 13.97
C ILE A 112 11.70 5.57 13.39
N ASN A 113 12.77 5.63 14.19
CA ASN A 113 14.10 5.23 13.72
C ASN A 113 14.14 3.75 13.34
N LYS A 114 13.50 2.87 14.14
CA LYS A 114 13.38 1.44 13.81
C LYS A 114 12.62 1.24 12.49
N LEU A 115 11.51 1.97 12.30
CA LEU A 115 10.74 1.94 11.06
C LEU A 115 11.57 2.39 9.84
N LEU A 116 12.33 3.48 9.98
CA LEU A 116 13.23 4.00 8.93
C LEU A 116 14.35 3.00 8.58
N THR A 117 14.93 2.33 9.57
CA THR A 117 15.92 1.29 9.34
C THR A 117 15.30 0.09 8.61
N ASN A 118 14.15 -0.39 9.09
CA ASN A 118 13.48 -1.56 8.52
C ASN A 118 13.02 -1.32 7.07
N ILE A 119 12.49 -0.13 6.76
CA ILE A 119 12.13 0.19 5.36
C ILE A 119 13.37 0.31 4.48
N GLY A 120 14.47 0.85 5.02
CA GLY A 120 15.77 0.87 4.33
C GLY A 120 16.24 -0.53 3.95
N GLN A 121 16.15 -1.48 4.88
CA GLN A 121 16.45 -2.90 4.62
C GLN A 121 15.50 -3.50 3.59
N ALA A 122 14.20 -3.24 3.67
CA ALA A 122 13.22 -3.72 2.68
C ALA A 122 13.51 -3.19 1.25
N ILE A 123 13.97 -1.94 1.12
CA ILE A 123 14.39 -1.36 -0.16
C ILE A 123 15.58 -2.14 -0.75
N GLU A 124 16.54 -2.51 0.09
CA GLU A 124 17.71 -3.30 -0.31
C GLU A 124 17.31 -4.74 -0.70
N LEU A 125 16.42 -5.38 0.06
CA LEU A 125 15.89 -6.73 -0.23
C LEU A 125 15.12 -6.80 -1.56
N LEU A 126 14.56 -5.69 -2.04
CA LEU A 126 13.90 -5.64 -3.34
C LEU A 126 14.86 -5.46 -4.53
N LYS A 127 16.14 -5.13 -4.32
CA LYS A 127 17.09 -4.96 -5.44
C LYS A 127 17.22 -6.21 -6.32
N PRO A 128 17.32 -7.44 -5.78
CA PRO A 128 17.28 -8.67 -6.58
C PRO A 128 15.93 -8.87 -7.28
N ILE A 129 14.82 -8.43 -6.67
CA ILE A 129 13.48 -8.57 -7.25
C ILE A 129 13.27 -7.60 -8.43
N LYS A 130 13.90 -6.43 -8.44
CA LYS A 130 13.85 -5.54 -9.61
C LYS A 130 14.42 -6.18 -10.89
N THR A 131 15.23 -7.23 -10.75
CA THR A 131 15.75 -8.03 -11.88
C THR A 131 14.91 -9.26 -12.21
N LEU A 132 13.83 -9.54 -11.46
CA LEU A 132 12.91 -10.63 -11.79
C LEU A 132 12.23 -10.31 -13.12
N LYS A 133 12.63 -11.06 -14.15
CA LYS A 133 11.89 -11.12 -15.41
C LYS A 133 10.53 -11.73 -15.08
N LEU A 134 9.50 -10.89 -15.01
CA LEU A 134 8.11 -11.34 -14.92
C LEU A 134 7.90 -12.36 -16.05
N ALA A 135 7.47 -13.57 -15.67
CA ALA A 135 7.26 -14.65 -16.62
C ALA A 135 6.33 -14.18 -17.75
N PRO A 136 6.48 -14.69 -18.99
CA PRO A 136 5.61 -14.33 -20.12
C PRO A 136 4.12 -14.43 -19.80
N GLU A 137 3.74 -15.37 -18.93
CA GLU A 137 2.39 -15.58 -18.42
C GLU A 137 1.84 -14.37 -17.65
N ILE A 138 2.70 -13.63 -16.94
CA ILE A 138 2.36 -12.39 -16.22
C ILE A 138 2.12 -11.23 -17.20
N LYS A 139 2.78 -11.26 -18.37
CA LYS A 139 2.48 -10.30 -19.45
C LYS A 139 1.09 -10.54 -20.05
N SER A 140 0.60 -11.78 -20.03
CA SER A 140 -0.74 -12.12 -20.52
C SER A 140 -1.88 -11.70 -19.59
N SER A 141 -1.59 -11.41 -18.33
CA SER A 141 -2.50 -10.84 -17.32
C SER A 141 -2.27 -9.34 -17.08
N ALA A 142 -1.65 -8.65 -18.06
CA ALA A 142 -1.26 -7.24 -17.96
C ALA A 142 -2.42 -6.32 -17.56
N ASN A 143 -3.64 -6.59 -18.00
CA ASN A 143 -4.79 -5.74 -17.69
C ASN A 143 -5.01 -5.59 -16.18
N PHE A 144 -4.86 -6.68 -15.41
CA PHE A 144 -5.00 -6.63 -13.96
C PHE A 144 -3.90 -5.77 -13.31
N PHE A 145 -2.64 -6.03 -13.67
CA PHE A 145 -1.48 -5.34 -13.09
C PHE A 145 -1.30 -3.90 -13.57
N MET A 146 -1.90 -3.54 -14.71
CA MET A 146 -1.91 -2.18 -15.27
C MET A 146 -3.08 -1.32 -14.77
N ALA A 147 -4.08 -1.92 -14.13
CA ALA A 147 -5.24 -1.20 -13.64
C ALA A 147 -4.87 -0.23 -12.50
N PRO A 148 -5.62 0.89 -12.37
CA PRO A 148 -5.45 1.84 -11.27
C PRO A 148 -5.57 1.17 -9.91
N THR A 149 -4.72 1.56 -8.97
CA THR A 149 -4.73 1.04 -7.60
C THR A 149 -4.97 2.13 -6.54
N LYS A 150 -5.43 1.68 -5.37
CA LYS A 150 -5.45 2.44 -4.11
C LYS A 150 -4.77 1.61 -3.03
N THR A 151 -3.87 2.23 -2.28
CA THR A 151 -3.12 1.58 -1.19
C THR A 151 -3.45 2.25 0.13
N ILE A 152 -3.97 1.45 1.08
CA ILE A 152 -4.36 1.91 2.42
C ILE A 152 -3.68 1.02 3.45
N ILE A 153 -3.15 1.62 4.51
CA ILE A 153 -2.72 0.89 5.70
C ILE A 153 -3.62 1.26 6.87
N THR A 154 -3.94 0.30 7.74
CA THR A 154 -4.77 0.49 8.94
C THR A 154 -4.02 -0.10 10.12
N ASN A 155 -3.84 0.66 11.19
CA ASN A 155 -3.17 0.16 12.39
C ASN A 155 -4.14 -0.58 13.32
N SER A 156 -3.65 -1.09 14.45
CA SER A 156 -4.48 -1.83 15.43
C SER A 156 -5.56 -1.01 16.12
N ARG A 157 -5.56 0.31 15.94
CA ARG A 157 -6.54 1.26 16.49
C ARG A 157 -7.56 1.71 15.45
N ASP A 158 -7.69 0.96 14.36
CA ASP A 158 -8.54 1.27 13.22
C ASP A 158 -8.23 2.63 12.55
N TYR A 159 -7.06 3.21 12.82
CA TYR A 159 -6.67 4.44 12.16
C TYR A 159 -6.11 4.09 10.78
N SER A 160 -6.76 4.59 9.74
CA SER A 160 -6.40 4.35 8.34
C SER A 160 -5.58 5.49 7.74
N LEU A 161 -4.52 5.14 7.00
CA LEU A 161 -3.69 6.06 6.24
C LEU A 161 -3.70 5.66 4.76
N SER A 162 -4.12 6.58 3.89
CA SER A 162 -4.06 6.39 2.44
C SER A 162 -2.65 6.70 1.95
N ILE A 163 -1.90 5.66 1.57
CA ILE A 163 -0.53 5.78 1.06
C ILE A 163 -0.52 6.27 -0.39
N TYR A 164 -1.45 5.75 -1.19
CA TYR A 164 -1.54 6.07 -2.61
C TYR A 164 -2.98 5.97 -3.09
N TYR A 165 -3.34 6.86 -4.02
CA TYR A 165 -4.60 6.84 -4.74
C TYR A 165 -4.34 7.29 -6.18
N ASN A 166 -4.58 6.40 -7.13
CA ASN A 166 -4.51 6.70 -8.56
C ASN A 166 -5.68 7.62 -8.97
N GLN A 167 -5.41 8.66 -9.76
CA GLN A 167 -6.42 9.64 -10.19
C GLN A 167 -7.50 9.08 -11.12
N ASP A 168 -7.20 7.97 -11.81
CA ASP A 168 -8.11 7.26 -12.71
C ASP A 168 -8.88 6.15 -11.98
N PHE A 169 -8.62 5.94 -10.69
CA PHE A 169 -9.31 4.96 -9.87
C PHE A 169 -10.82 5.26 -9.79
N GLY A 170 -11.65 4.28 -10.14
CA GLY A 170 -13.09 4.40 -10.26
C GLY A 170 -13.58 5.02 -11.57
N LYS A 171 -12.67 5.50 -12.43
CA LYS A 171 -12.98 6.08 -13.75
C LYS A 171 -12.60 5.15 -14.91
N TYR A 172 -11.88 4.08 -14.62
CA TYR A 172 -11.30 3.20 -15.64
C TYR A 172 -12.36 2.63 -16.61
N LEU A 173 -13.57 2.33 -16.14
CA LEU A 173 -14.67 1.85 -16.99
C LEU A 173 -15.35 2.94 -17.83
N MET A 174 -15.32 4.22 -17.41
CA MET A 174 -15.83 5.34 -18.22
C MET A 174 -14.94 5.62 -19.43
N ASN A 175 -13.65 5.31 -19.34
CA ASN A 175 -12.70 5.51 -20.42
C ASN A 175 -12.64 4.34 -21.42
N GLN A 176 -13.15 3.15 -21.09
CA GLN A 176 -13.17 2.05 -22.07
C GLN A 176 -14.25 2.22 -23.15
N SER A 177 -15.33 2.94 -22.85
CA SER A 177 -16.36 3.31 -23.84
C SER A 177 -15.95 4.44 -24.78
N SER A 178 -14.89 5.19 -24.47
CA SER A 178 -14.38 6.31 -25.27
C SER A 178 -13.10 5.99 -26.04
N TRP A 179 -12.71 4.71 -26.10
CA TRP A 179 -11.65 4.25 -27.03
C TRP A 179 -12.13 4.20 -28.49
N SER A 180 -13.42 4.41 -28.73
CA SER A 180 -13.96 4.89 -29.99
C SER A 180 -14.35 6.35 -29.82
N GLU A 181 -13.80 7.23 -30.66
CA GLU A 181 -14.08 8.66 -30.78
C GLU A 181 -13.22 9.59 -29.90
N GLN A 182 -12.05 9.92 -30.45
CA GLN A 182 -11.42 11.21 -30.19
C GLN A 182 -12.39 12.34 -30.55
N SER A 183 -12.73 13.18 -29.59
CA SER A 183 -13.05 14.58 -29.83
C SER A 183 -12.53 15.41 -28.66
N GLU A 184 -11.66 16.36 -28.97
CA GLU A 184 -11.21 17.41 -28.08
C GLU A 184 -12.37 18.39 -27.87
N ASP A 185 -12.84 18.57 -26.64
CA ASP A 185 -13.28 19.91 -26.20
C ASP A 185 -13.29 20.08 -24.67
N THR A 186 -13.43 21.34 -24.29
CA THR A 186 -12.69 22.05 -23.26
C THR A 186 -13.55 22.27 -22.01
N THR A 187 -13.09 21.82 -20.84
CA THR A 187 -13.19 22.44 -19.49
C THR A 187 -12.93 21.37 -18.44
N THR A 188 -11.69 21.24 -17.98
CA THR A 188 -11.33 20.30 -16.92
C THR A 188 -11.76 20.83 -15.55
N PRO A 189 -12.67 20.14 -14.81
CA PRO A 189 -12.81 20.35 -13.38
C PRO A 189 -11.48 19.98 -12.72
N SER A 190 -11.02 20.76 -11.74
CA SER A 190 -9.70 20.59 -11.12
C SER A 190 -9.46 19.14 -10.73
N ARG A 191 -8.45 18.52 -11.35
CA ARG A 191 -8.01 17.15 -11.05
C ARG A 191 -7.71 17.05 -9.54
N PRO A 192 -8.25 16.05 -8.82
CA PRO A 192 -7.82 15.80 -7.45
C PRO A 192 -6.36 15.38 -7.49
N VAL A 193 -5.47 16.29 -7.06
CA VAL A 193 -4.05 16.00 -6.86
C VAL A 193 -3.98 14.86 -5.84
N SER A 194 -3.17 13.83 -6.11
CA SER A 194 -2.89 12.79 -5.11
C SER A 194 -2.10 13.46 -3.98
N THR A 195 -2.81 13.96 -2.97
CA THR A 195 -2.19 14.64 -1.83
C THR A 195 -1.72 13.60 -0.85
N LEU A 196 -0.41 13.55 -0.61
CA LEU A 196 0.15 12.79 0.50
C LEU A 196 -0.54 13.20 1.82
N PRO A 197 -0.83 12.25 2.73
CA PRO A 197 -1.40 12.59 4.01
C PRO A 197 -0.49 13.58 4.77
N PRO A 198 -1.07 14.57 5.47
CA PRO A 198 -0.31 15.50 6.29
C PRO A 198 0.55 14.76 7.32
N VAL A 199 1.75 15.29 7.60
CA VAL A 199 2.69 14.67 8.55
C VAL A 199 2.09 14.48 9.94
N SER A 200 1.19 15.37 10.37
CA SER A 200 0.43 15.22 11.61
C SER A 200 -0.41 13.95 11.66
N GLN A 201 -1.00 13.54 10.53
CA GLN A 201 -1.75 12.28 10.44
C GLN A 201 -0.83 11.07 10.54
N ILE A 202 0.36 11.13 9.94
CA ILE A 202 1.37 10.05 10.02
C ILE A 202 1.87 9.89 11.47
N VAL A 203 2.17 11.01 12.14
CA VAL A 203 2.60 10.99 13.54
C VAL A 203 1.50 10.43 14.44
N ALA A 204 0.25 10.87 14.25
CA ALA A 204 -0.88 10.32 14.99
C ALA A 204 -1.08 8.81 14.71
N PHE A 205 -0.86 8.38 13.47
CA PHE A 205 -0.94 6.97 13.07
C PHE A 205 0.11 6.10 13.78
N ILE A 206 1.34 6.60 13.92
CA ILE A 206 2.43 5.90 14.60
C ILE A 206 2.23 5.93 16.12
N LYS A 207 1.86 7.08 16.71
CA LYS A 207 1.61 7.19 18.15
C LYS A 207 0.50 6.25 18.65
N ALA A 208 -0.48 5.98 17.80
CA ALA A 208 -1.53 5.02 18.10
C ALA A 208 -1.02 3.56 18.28
N TRP A 209 0.24 3.25 17.93
CA TRP A 209 0.85 1.93 18.14
C TRP A 209 1.10 1.63 19.63
N ASP A 210 1.39 2.64 20.45
CA ASP A 210 2.01 2.49 21.77
C ASP A 210 1.04 2.50 22.97
N TYR A 211 -0.27 2.65 22.74
CA TYR A 211 -1.28 2.64 23.82
C TYR A 211 -1.49 1.25 24.49
N LEU A 212 -0.54 0.31 24.31
CA LEU A 212 -0.52 -1.01 24.94
C LEU A 212 0.74 -1.27 25.79
N SER A 213 1.65 -0.30 25.89
CA SER A 213 2.82 -0.38 26.79
C SER A 213 2.64 0.38 28.11
N GLY A 214 1.40 0.74 28.47
CA GLY A 214 1.06 1.42 29.73
C GLY A 214 0.12 0.60 30.59
#